data_AF-A0A2A9NCS8-F1
#
_entry.id   AF-A0A2A9NCS8-F1
#
_cell.length_a   1.000
_cell.length_b   1.000
_cell.length_c   1.000
_cell.angle_alpha   90.00
_cell.angle_beta   90.00
_cell.angle_gamma   90.00
#
_symmetry.space_group_name_H-M   'P 1'
#
loop_
_entity.id
_entity.type
_entity.pdbx_description
1 polymer ?
#
loop_
_entity_poly.entity_id
_entity_poly.type
_entity_poly.pdbx_seq_one_letter_code
_entity_poly.pdbx_strand_id
1 'polypeptide(L)'
;FVIHSPHPIIFRTKPYRTATHLFEAMKYIDHAPECAEKIREAEDVADVYRLSAEFTAEGKEKPEWAVMFGGVMEDVLYMKFAQHESLRRLLLDTGHHTPLVYSDPNDGYWGEGPVGQGANELGKALCRVRDRLR
;
A
#
# COMPACT_ATOMS: atom_id res chain seq x y z
N PHE A 1 -2.62 5.74 9.83
CA PHE A 1 -3.07 5.16 8.54
C PHE A 1 -1.96 4.56 7.67
N VAL A 2 -0.69 4.65 8.08
CA VAL A 2 0.50 4.20 7.31
C VAL A 2 0.46 2.75 6.84
N ILE A 3 1.08 2.46 5.69
CA ILE A 3 1.04 1.15 5.02
C ILE A 3 1.89 0.07 5.72
N HIS A 4 2.89 0.45 6.50
CA HIS A 4 3.77 -0.47 7.23
C HIS A 4 3.27 -0.82 8.65
N SER A 5 2.09 -0.34 9.05
CA SER A 5 1.52 -0.69 10.37
C SER A 5 1.21 -2.20 10.44
N PRO A 6 1.35 -2.86 11.62
CA PRO A 6 1.16 -4.30 11.81
C PRO A 6 -0.34 -4.70 11.84
N HIS A 7 -1.03 -4.47 10.72
CA HIS A 7 -2.43 -4.85 10.50
C HIS A 7 -2.48 -5.80 9.31
N PRO A 8 -2.52 -7.12 9.55
CA PRO A 8 -2.43 -8.10 8.49
C PRO A 8 -3.60 -8.03 7.51
N ILE A 9 -3.33 -8.27 6.23
CA ILE A 9 -4.35 -8.33 5.18
C ILE A 9 -4.40 -9.75 4.65
N ILE A 10 -5.58 -10.36 4.65
CA ILE A 10 -5.82 -11.62 3.97
C ILE A 10 -6.15 -11.33 2.51
N PHE A 11 -5.33 -11.85 1.59
CA PHE A 11 -5.55 -11.77 0.15
C PHE A 11 -5.34 -13.14 -0.47
N ARG A 12 -6.28 -13.60 -1.31
CA ARG A 12 -6.29 -14.96 -1.90
C ARG A 12 -5.96 -16.05 -0.84
N THR A 13 -6.68 -16.01 0.28
CA THR A 13 -6.52 -16.91 1.46
C THR A 13 -5.15 -16.87 2.15
N LYS A 14 -4.25 -15.96 1.80
CA LYS A 14 -2.92 -15.83 2.39
C LYS A 14 -2.81 -14.56 3.24
N PRO A 15 -2.21 -14.63 4.44
CA PRO A 15 -1.96 -13.44 5.26
C PRO A 15 -0.69 -12.70 4.79
N TYR A 16 -0.80 -11.37 4.70
CA TYR A 16 0.28 -10.43 4.50
C TYR A 16 0.42 -9.57 5.75
N ARG A 17 1.62 -9.47 6.34
CA ARG A 17 1.83 -8.83 7.66
C ARG A 17 1.42 -7.35 7.69
N THR A 18 1.64 -6.64 6.59
CA THR A 18 1.30 -5.22 6.43
C THR A 18 0.77 -4.94 5.03
N ALA A 19 0.21 -3.75 4.81
CA ALA A 19 -0.16 -3.30 3.46
C ALA A 19 1.05 -3.22 2.53
N THR A 20 2.23 -2.86 3.06
CA THR A 20 3.48 -2.86 2.28
C THR A 20 3.82 -4.24 1.73
N HIS A 21 3.67 -5.31 2.53
CA HIS A 21 3.92 -6.67 2.05
C HIS A 21 3.01 -7.02 0.88
N LEU A 22 1.71 -6.71 0.99
CA LEU A 22 0.77 -7.01 -0.09
C LEU A 22 1.04 -6.14 -1.33
N PHE A 23 1.23 -4.84 -1.16
CA PHE A 23 1.47 -3.91 -2.25
C PHE A 23 2.71 -4.28 -3.08
N GLU A 24 3.82 -4.60 -2.41
CA GLU A 24 5.06 -5.00 -3.09
C GLU A 24 4.94 -6.40 -3.73
N ALA A 25 4.23 -7.34 -3.10
CA ALA A 25 3.96 -8.65 -3.70
C ALA A 25 3.06 -8.58 -4.96
N MET A 26 2.14 -7.60 -5.03
CA MET A 26 1.23 -7.42 -6.17
C MET A 26 1.97 -7.11 -7.49
N LYS A 27 3.22 -6.63 -7.43
CA LYS A 27 4.10 -6.48 -8.60
C LYS A 27 4.35 -7.82 -9.32
N TYR A 28 4.32 -8.93 -8.58
CA TYR A 28 4.81 -10.23 -9.04
C TYR A 28 3.74 -11.34 -8.98
N ILE A 29 2.65 -11.15 -8.23
CA ILE A 29 1.72 -12.23 -7.83
C ILE A 29 1.15 -13.09 -8.98
N ASP A 30 0.96 -12.50 -10.16
CA ASP A 30 0.40 -13.19 -11.33
C ASP A 30 1.47 -13.64 -12.36
N HIS A 31 2.70 -13.12 -12.29
CA HIS A 31 3.75 -13.33 -13.32
C HIS A 31 5.02 -14.02 -12.79
N ALA A 32 5.35 -13.82 -11.51
CA ALA A 32 6.45 -14.44 -10.79
C ALA A 32 6.00 -14.76 -9.35
N PRO A 33 5.07 -15.73 -9.17
CA PRO A 33 4.45 -16.02 -7.88
C PRO A 33 5.48 -16.42 -6.80
N GLU A 34 6.61 -17.01 -7.18
CA GLU A 34 7.72 -17.32 -6.29
C GLU A 34 8.35 -16.07 -5.66
N CYS A 35 8.47 -14.97 -6.42
CA CYS A 35 8.94 -13.68 -5.92
C CYS A 35 7.91 -13.07 -4.95
N ALA A 36 6.62 -13.15 -5.29
CA ALA A 36 5.54 -12.67 -4.44
C ALA A 36 5.49 -13.41 -3.09
N GLU A 37 5.71 -14.74 -3.08
CA GLU A 37 5.76 -15.51 -1.84
C GLU A 37 6.96 -15.12 -0.96
N LYS A 38 8.15 -14.94 -1.54
CA LYS A 38 9.32 -14.47 -0.79
C LYS A 38 9.05 -13.11 -0.12
N ILE A 39 8.40 -12.18 -0.82
CA ILE A 39 8.01 -10.88 -0.26
C ILE A 39 6.95 -11.04 0.84
N ARG A 40 5.95 -11.90 0.64
CA ARG A 40 4.91 -12.17 1.65
C ARG A 40 5.51 -12.71 2.96
N GLU A 41 6.52 -13.57 2.85
CA GLU A 41 7.16 -14.27 3.96
C GLU A 41 8.26 -13.46 4.67
N ALA A 42 8.69 -12.34 4.08
CA ALA A 42 9.63 -11.41 4.69
C ALA A 42 9.17 -11.03 6.11
N GLU A 43 10.13 -10.91 7.02
CA GLU A 43 9.84 -10.64 8.43
C GLU A 43 9.52 -9.17 8.66
N ASP A 44 10.29 -8.30 8.01
CA ASP A 44 10.19 -6.85 8.13
C ASP A 44 10.04 -6.13 6.78
N VAL A 45 9.68 -4.86 6.88
CA VAL A 45 9.42 -4.01 5.71
C VAL A 45 10.71 -3.64 4.95
N ALA A 46 11.87 -3.65 5.62
CA ALA A 46 13.14 -3.37 4.94
C ALA A 46 13.50 -4.50 3.97
N ASP A 47 13.30 -5.75 4.38
CA ASP A 47 13.48 -6.92 3.51
C ASP A 47 12.48 -6.97 2.36
N VAL A 48 11.23 -6.56 2.60
CA VAL A 48 10.22 -6.41 1.53
C VAL A 48 10.74 -5.49 0.42
N TYR A 49 11.24 -4.30 0.78
CA TYR A 49 11.75 -3.34 -0.20
C TYR A 49 13.02 -3.85 -0.89
N ARG A 50 13.93 -4.48 -0.13
CA ARG A 50 15.16 -5.06 -0.67
C ARG A 50 14.86 -6.14 -1.72
N LEU A 51 13.97 -7.08 -1.40
CA LEU A 51 13.56 -8.17 -2.29
C LEU A 51 12.82 -7.62 -3.53
N SER A 52 11.91 -6.66 -3.36
CA SER A 52 11.22 -6.07 -4.51
C SER A 52 12.19 -5.35 -5.43
N ALA A 53 13.15 -4.58 -4.91
CA ALA A 53 14.16 -3.92 -5.73
C ALA A 53 15.01 -4.93 -6.52
N GLU A 54 15.43 -6.03 -5.89
CA GLU A 54 16.17 -7.13 -6.51
C GLU A 54 15.36 -7.76 -7.67
N PHE A 55 14.11 -8.15 -7.43
CA PHE A 55 13.28 -8.80 -8.46
C PHE A 55 12.88 -7.84 -9.59
N THR A 56 12.68 -6.55 -9.30
CA THR A 56 12.46 -5.54 -10.34
C THR A 56 13.71 -5.37 -11.21
N ALA A 57 14.92 -5.37 -10.63
CA ALA A 57 16.17 -5.33 -11.38
C ALA A 57 16.37 -6.57 -12.27
N GLU A 58 15.85 -7.73 -11.87
CA GLU A 58 15.80 -8.95 -12.69
C GLU A 58 14.70 -8.95 -13.77
N GLY A 59 13.89 -7.89 -13.85
CA GLY A 59 12.79 -7.78 -14.83
C GLY A 59 11.58 -8.66 -14.52
N LYS A 60 11.37 -9.02 -13.24
CA LYS A 60 10.23 -9.85 -12.81
C LYS A 60 8.94 -9.06 -12.57
N GLU A 61 9.03 -7.73 -12.50
CA GLU A 61 7.88 -6.85 -12.30
C GLU A 61 6.90 -6.95 -13.47
N LYS A 62 5.60 -6.91 -13.16
CA LYS A 62 4.54 -6.88 -14.16
C LYS A 62 4.72 -5.69 -15.13
N PRO A 63 4.65 -5.88 -16.46
CA PRO A 63 4.95 -4.83 -17.43
C PRO A 63 4.16 -3.51 -17.26
N GLU A 64 2.88 -3.59 -16.89
CA GLU A 64 2.02 -2.40 -16.74
C GLU A 64 2.05 -1.79 -15.33
N TRP A 65 2.97 -2.21 -14.46
CA TRP A 65 2.99 -1.78 -13.05
C TRP A 65 2.99 -0.25 -12.90
N ALA A 66 3.80 0.45 -13.70
CA ALA A 66 3.96 1.90 -13.67
C ALA A 66 2.65 2.69 -13.88
N VAL A 67 1.62 2.11 -14.50
CA VAL A 67 0.31 2.77 -14.68
C VAL A 67 -0.76 2.26 -13.73
N MET A 68 -0.58 1.08 -13.13
CA MET A 68 -1.57 0.46 -12.25
C MET A 68 -1.32 0.69 -10.76
N PHE A 69 -0.08 1.00 -10.35
CA PHE A 69 0.32 0.97 -8.95
C PHE A 69 -0.55 1.88 -8.04
N GLY A 70 -1.02 3.03 -8.54
CA GLY A 70 -1.92 3.90 -7.79
C GLY A 70 -3.26 3.24 -7.46
N GLY A 71 -3.87 2.55 -8.42
CA GLY A 71 -5.10 1.79 -8.20
C GLY A 71 -4.88 0.58 -7.30
N VAL A 72 -3.75 -0.11 -7.46
CA VAL A 72 -3.37 -1.24 -6.58
C VAL A 72 -3.20 -0.76 -5.14
N MET A 73 -2.59 0.41 -4.90
CA MET A 73 -2.47 0.98 -3.55
C MET A 73 -3.84 1.25 -2.94
N GLU A 74 -4.78 1.82 -3.70
CA GLU A 74 -6.15 2.05 -3.24
C GLU A 74 -6.86 0.75 -2.85
N ASP A 75 -6.75 -0.30 -3.68
CA ASP A 75 -7.34 -1.60 -3.38
C ASP A 75 -6.71 -2.24 -2.13
N VAL A 76 -5.38 -2.14 -1.98
CA VAL A 76 -4.68 -2.64 -0.79
C VAL A 76 -5.12 -1.90 0.48
N LEU A 77 -5.23 -0.58 0.42
CA LEU A 77 -5.77 0.22 1.51
C LEU A 77 -7.23 -0.17 1.81
N TYR A 78 -8.07 -0.27 0.79
CA TYR A 78 -9.46 -0.70 0.95
C TYR A 78 -9.54 -2.05 1.66
N MET A 79 -8.76 -3.05 1.24
CA MET A 79 -8.71 -4.36 1.90
C MET A 79 -8.29 -4.25 3.36
N LYS A 80 -7.27 -3.45 3.68
CA LYS A 80 -6.83 -3.20 5.06
C LYS A 80 -7.96 -2.62 5.91
N PHE A 81 -8.57 -1.52 5.47
CA PHE A 81 -9.66 -0.89 6.24
C PHE A 81 -10.95 -1.72 6.20
N ALA A 82 -11.11 -2.61 5.23
CA ALA A 82 -12.27 -3.50 5.20
C ALA A 82 -12.17 -4.65 6.19
N GLN A 83 -10.96 -5.15 6.43
CA GLN A 83 -10.71 -6.27 7.33
C GLN A 83 -10.47 -5.86 8.79
N HIS A 84 -10.19 -4.58 9.05
CA HIS A 84 -9.93 -4.05 10.40
C HIS A 84 -10.96 -3.00 10.80
N GLU A 85 -12.00 -3.43 11.53
CA GLU A 85 -13.12 -2.56 11.89
C GLU A 85 -12.70 -1.31 12.69
N SER A 86 -11.75 -1.44 13.61
CA SER A 86 -11.22 -0.31 14.39
C SER A 86 -10.57 0.74 13.49
N LEU A 87 -9.79 0.31 12.50
CA LEU A 87 -9.18 1.20 11.51
C LEU A 87 -10.22 1.81 10.58
N ARG A 88 -11.24 1.03 10.18
CA ARG A 88 -12.35 1.53 9.36
C ARG A 88 -13.05 2.70 10.04
N ARG A 89 -13.44 2.52 11.30
CA ARG A 89 -14.08 3.54 12.11
C ARG A 89 -13.18 4.77 12.23
N LEU A 90 -11.91 4.56 12.59
CA LEU A 90 -10.93 5.65 12.68
C LEU A 90 -10.81 6.45 11.38
N LEU A 91 -10.84 5.79 10.22
CA LEU A 91 -10.80 6.47 8.92
C LEU A 91 -12.10 7.24 8.65
N LEU A 92 -13.26 6.66 8.90
CA LEU A 92 -14.56 7.32 8.70
C LEU A 92 -14.75 8.53 9.63
N ASP A 93 -14.26 8.43 10.87
CA ASP A 93 -14.34 9.47 11.91
C ASP A 93 -13.49 10.71 11.58
N THR A 94 -12.57 10.63 10.61
CA THR A 94 -11.83 11.81 10.12
C THR A 94 -12.72 12.86 9.48
N GLY A 95 -13.95 12.51 9.10
CA GLY A 95 -14.94 13.40 8.50
C GLY A 95 -14.81 13.47 6.97
N HIS A 96 -15.95 13.52 6.29
CA HIS A 96 -16.04 13.41 4.83
C HIS A 96 -15.26 14.50 4.07
N HIS A 97 -15.32 15.73 4.56
CA HIS A 97 -14.75 16.90 3.89
C HIS A 97 -13.32 17.20 4.37
N THR A 98 -12.79 16.41 5.30
CA THR A 98 -11.43 16.60 5.82
C THR A 98 -10.43 15.92 4.88
N PRO A 99 -9.53 16.67 4.23
CA PRO A 99 -8.45 16.07 3.46
C PRO A 99 -7.47 15.37 4.39
N LEU A 100 -6.96 14.21 3.95
CA LEU A 100 -5.90 13.48 4.65
C LEU A 100 -4.56 13.78 4.00
N VAL A 101 -3.55 14.01 4.83
CA VAL A 101 -2.17 14.27 4.39
C VAL A 101 -1.27 13.19 4.96
N TYR A 102 -0.51 12.53 4.08
CA TYR A 102 0.61 11.69 4.50
C TYR A 102 1.83 12.58 4.70
N SER A 103 2.11 12.92 5.95
CA SER A 103 3.24 13.76 6.33
C SER A 103 4.53 12.95 6.26
N ASP A 104 5.18 13.02 5.10
CA ASP A 104 6.51 12.51 4.85
C ASP A 104 7.26 13.55 4.01
N PRO A 105 8.18 14.31 4.61
CA PRO A 105 8.89 15.38 3.91
C PRO A 105 9.89 14.87 2.89
N ASN A 106 10.22 13.57 2.89
CA ASN A 106 11.16 12.98 1.94
C ASN A 106 10.46 12.30 0.76
N ASP A 107 9.15 12.08 0.85
CA ASP A 107 8.35 11.45 -0.19
C ASP A 107 7.54 12.48 -0.97
N GLY A 108 8.04 12.86 -2.16
CA GLY A 108 7.37 13.81 -3.04
C GLY A 108 6.17 13.26 -3.81
N TYR A 109 5.93 11.95 -3.80
CA TYR A 109 4.83 11.33 -4.55
C TYR A 109 3.69 10.88 -3.63
N TRP A 110 3.97 9.97 -2.71
CA TRP A 110 2.95 9.47 -1.78
C TRP A 110 2.67 10.48 -0.67
N GLY A 111 3.70 11.21 -0.25
CA GLY A 111 3.67 12.17 0.85
C GLY A 111 3.52 13.62 0.41
N GLU A 112 3.54 14.49 1.41
CA GLU A 112 3.53 15.95 1.23
C GLU A 112 4.86 16.50 0.72
N GLY A 113 5.93 15.70 0.70
CA GLY A 113 7.25 16.08 0.20
C GLY A 113 7.88 17.28 0.90
N PRO A 114 9.06 17.73 0.42
CA PRO A 114 9.74 18.87 1.03
C PRO A 114 8.87 20.12 0.87
N VAL A 115 8.62 20.83 1.96
CA VAL A 115 7.87 22.10 1.96
C VAL A 115 6.41 21.96 1.46
N GLY A 116 5.80 20.77 1.57
CA GLY A 116 4.38 20.57 1.26
C GLY A 116 4.03 20.59 -0.23
N GLN A 117 5.02 20.42 -1.13
CA GLN A 117 4.84 20.44 -2.59
C GLN A 117 4.66 19.04 -3.20
N GLY A 118 4.71 18.00 -2.38
CA GLY A 118 4.51 16.61 -2.79
C GLY A 118 3.07 16.35 -3.21
N ALA A 119 2.88 15.29 -3.99
CA ALA A 119 1.60 14.98 -4.58
C ALA A 119 0.58 14.45 -3.56
N ASN A 120 1.00 13.98 -2.38
CA ASN A 120 0.16 13.42 -1.32
C ASN A 120 -0.81 12.33 -1.86
N GLU A 121 -0.34 11.49 -2.78
CA GLU A 121 -1.19 10.49 -3.42
C GLU A 121 -1.72 9.46 -2.42
N LEU A 122 -1.00 9.18 -1.32
CA LEU A 122 -1.48 8.28 -0.28
C LEU A 122 -2.64 8.90 0.51
N GLY A 123 -2.54 10.19 0.84
CA GLY A 123 -3.64 10.93 1.47
C GLY A 123 -4.88 10.97 0.59
N LYS A 124 -4.71 11.24 -0.71
CA LYS A 124 -5.81 11.19 -1.69
C LYS A 124 -6.41 9.78 -1.83
N ALA A 125 -5.59 8.73 -1.86
CA ALA A 125 -6.06 7.36 -1.90
C ALA A 125 -6.87 7.00 -0.65
N LEU A 126 -6.44 7.43 0.54
CA LEU A 126 -7.19 7.24 1.78
C LEU A 126 -8.56 7.93 1.76
N CYS A 127 -8.66 9.13 1.17
CA CYS A 127 -9.94 9.79 0.96
C CYS A 127 -10.86 8.97 0.03
N ARG A 128 -10.34 8.48 -1.10
CA ARG A 128 -11.13 7.62 -2.02
C ARG A 128 -11.60 6.32 -1.36
N VAL A 129 -10.72 5.68 -0.57
CA VAL A 129 -11.07 4.49 0.22
C VAL A 129 -12.13 4.81 1.27
N ARG A 130 -12.02 5.95 1.97
CA ARG A 130 -13.02 6.41 2.94
C ARG A 130 -14.40 6.56 2.31
N ASP A 131 -14.47 7.09 1.09
CA ASP A 131 -15.72 7.25 0.35
C ASP A 131 -16.27 5.90 -0.11
N ARG A 132 -15.39 4.98 -0.54
CA ARG A 132 -15.76 3.61 -0.96
C ARG A 132 -16.27 2.71 0.17
N LEU A 133 -15.90 2.98 1.43
CA LEU A 133 -16.26 2.16 2.60
C LEU A 133 -17.62 2.50 3.22
N ARG A 134 -18.30 3.53 2.70
CA ARG A 134 -19.63 3.96 3.13
C ARG A 134 -20.70 3.22 2.35
#